data_AF-A0A537GYI0-F1
#
_entry.id   AF-A0A537GYI0-F1
#
_cell.length_a   1.000
_cell.length_b   1.000
_cell.length_c   1.000
_cell.angle_alpha   90.00
_cell.angle_beta   90.00
_cell.angle_gamma   90.00
#
_symmetry.space_group_name_H-M   'P 1'
#
loop_
_entity.id
_entity.type
_entity.pdbx_description
1 polymer ?
#
loop_
_entity_poly.entity_id
_entity_poly.type
_entity_poly.pdbx_seq_one_letter_code
_entity_poly.pdbx_strand_id
1 'polypeptide(L)' 'MSLTPNKRGSFGGYGIELDEHLATVLGGKEGQKVTPSEMTKRLWQYIKRHNLGKKDGN' A
#
# COMPACT_ATOMS: atom_id res chain seq x y z
N MET A 1 33.04 7.22 -10.12
CA MET A 1 31.62 7.37 -10.56
C MET A 1 30.78 6.44 -9.71
N SER A 2 30.08 6.97 -8.72
CA SER A 2 29.33 6.18 -7.75
C SER A 2 28.01 5.71 -8.37
N LEU A 3 27.88 4.42 -8.64
CA LEU A 3 26.61 3.80 -8.99
C LEU A 3 25.71 3.80 -7.75
N THR A 4 24.95 4.87 -7.54
CA THR A 4 23.86 4.84 -6.57
C THR A 4 22.89 3.75 -7.02
N PRO A 5 22.56 2.74 -6.19
CA PRO A 5 21.53 1.79 -6.55
C PRO A 5 20.22 2.58 -6.63
N ASN A 6 19.81 2.90 -7.86
CA ASN A 6 18.49 3.45 -8.13
C ASN A 6 17.53 2.36 -7.66
N LYS A 7 16.96 2.55 -6.47
CA LYS A 7 15.95 1.69 -5.87
C LYS A 7 14.71 1.88 -6.73
N ARG A 8 14.71 1.25 -7.90
CA ARG A 8 13.59 1.24 -8.84
C ARG A 8 12.39 0.85 -7.99
N GLY A 9 11.51 1.80 -7.73
CA GLY A 9 10.30 1.52 -6.96
C GLY A 9 9.66 0.29 -7.58
N SER A 10 9.38 -0.74 -6.78
CA SER A 10 8.53 -1.84 -7.24
C SER A 10 7.31 -1.20 -7.89
N PHE A 11 7.01 -1.57 -9.15
CA PHE A 11 6.05 -0.92 -10.05
C PHE A 11 6.52 0.28 -10.90
N GLY A 12 7.80 0.39 -11.27
CA GLY A 12 8.23 1.30 -12.35
C GLY A 12 8.06 2.79 -12.04
N GLY A 13 8.10 3.17 -10.76
CA GLY A 13 7.87 4.55 -10.32
C GLY A 13 6.40 4.94 -10.21
N TYR A 14 5.47 4.01 -10.42
CA TYR A 14 4.05 4.24 -10.21
C TYR A 14 3.74 4.47 -8.72
N GLY A 15 3.13 5.62 -8.42
CA GLY A 15 2.69 6.01 -7.09
C GLY A 15 1.17 6.24 -7.11
N ILE A 16 0.50 5.75 -6.08
CA ILE A 16 -0.93 5.93 -5.89
C ILE A 16 -1.11 7.10 -4.93
N GLU A 17 -1.85 8.11 -5.34
CA GLU A 17 -2.23 9.22 -4.48
C GLU A 17 -3.49 8.84 -3.70
N LEU A 18 -3.44 9.04 -2.38
CA LEU A 18 -4.57 8.72 -1.51
C LEU A 18 -5.61 9.83 -1.57
N ASP A 19 -6.86 9.49 -1.86
CA ASP A 19 -8.01 10.35 -1.57
C ASP A 19 -8.44 10.17 -0.09
N GLU A 20 -9.45 10.92 0.35
CA GLU A 20 -9.97 10.87 1.72
C GLU A 20 -10.33 9.44 2.17
N HIS A 21 -11.05 8.70 1.32
CA HIS A 21 -11.52 7.36 1.65
C HIS A 21 -10.38 6.36 1.72
N LEU A 22 -9.45 6.40 0.77
CA LEU A 22 -8.31 5.49 0.77
C LEU A 22 -7.33 5.81 1.89
N ALA A 23 -7.16 7.09 2.24
CA ALA A 23 -6.38 7.52 3.40
C ALA A 23 -6.97 6.96 4.72
N THR A 24 -8.29 6.94 4.84
CA THR A 24 -8.99 6.39 6.01
C THR A 24 -8.74 4.88 6.16
N VAL A 25 -8.86 4.11 5.07
CA VAL A 25 -8.67 2.65 5.12
C VAL A 25 -7.21 2.26 5.29
N LEU A 26 -6.28 2.95 4.61
CA LEU A 26 -4.85 2.60 4.61
C LEU A 26 -4.05 3.26 5.73
N GLY A 27 -4.66 4.13 6.54
CA GLY A 27 -3.99 4.86 7.62
C GLY A 27 -2.94 5.84 7.10
N GLY A 28 -3.38 6.80 6.28
CA GLY A 28 -2.53 7.83 5.69
C GLY A 28 -3.18 9.22 5.73
N LYS A 29 -2.67 10.13 4.90
CA LYS A 29 -3.27 11.45 4.66
C LYS A 29 -3.71 11.56 3.21
N GLU A 30 -4.75 12.34 2.95
CA GLU A 30 -5.11 12.74 1.60
C GLU A 30 -3.91 13.42 0.89
N GLY A 31 -3.72 13.14 -0.40
CA GLY A 31 -2.60 13.61 -1.20
C GLY A 31 -1.27 12.88 -0.93
N GLN A 32 -1.22 11.98 0.06
CA GLN A 32 -0.03 11.17 0.30
C GLN A 32 0.16 10.19 -0.86
N LYS A 33 1.39 10.11 -1.38
CA LYS A 33 1.75 9.09 -2.38
C LYS A 33 2.27 7.83 -1.71
N VAL A 34 1.67 6.70 -2.05
CA VAL A 34 2.11 5.37 -1.60
C VAL A 34 2.44 4.48 -2.79
N THR A 35 3.38 3.57 -2.60
CA THR A 35 3.68 2.56 -3.63
C THR A 35 2.61 1.47 -3.62
N PRO A 36 2.34 0.77 -4.74
CA PRO A 36 1.37 -0.33 -4.76
C PRO A 36 1.73 -1.45 -3.77
N SER A 37 3.01 -1.74 -3.60
CA SER A 37 3.48 -2.71 -2.60
C SER A 37 3.12 -2.30 -1.17
N GLU A 38 3.23 -1.02 -0.85
CA GLU A 38 2.89 -0.47 0.47
C GLU A 38 1.37 -0.44 0.68
N MET A 39 0.61 -0.04 -0.34
CA MET A 39 -0.85 -0.09 -0.35
C MET A 39 -1.36 -1.50 -0.03
N THR A 40 -0.86 -2.51 -0.74
CA THR A 40 -1.24 -3.91 -0.53
C THR A 40 -0.92 -4.39 0.89
N LYS A 41 0.24 -4.01 1.45
CA LYS A 41 0.59 -4.34 2.84
C LYS A 41 -0.39 -3.75 3.85
N ARG A 42 -0.70 -2.45 3.71
CA ARG A 42 -1.62 -1.73 4.60
C ARG A 42 -3.03 -2.30 4.52
N LEU A 43 -3.50 -2.60 3.30
CA LEU A 43 -4.79 -3.25 3.09
C LEU A 43 -4.84 -4.63 3.76
N TRP A 44 -3.81 -5.45 3.62
CA TRP A 44 -3.73 -6.74 4.31
C TRP A 44 -3.71 -6.61 5.84
N GLN A 45 -3.04 -5.59 6.37
CA GLN A 45 -3.08 -5.30 7.81
C GLN A 45 -4.49 -4.94 8.26
N TYR A 46 -5.21 -4.11 7.49
CA TYR A 46 -6.60 -3.76 7.75
C TYR A 46 -7.50 -5.00 7.77
N ILE A 47 -7.44 -5.82 6.72
CA ILE A 47 -8.22 -7.07 6.60
C ILE A 47 -7.96 -7.99 7.81
N LYS A 48 -6.70 -8.16 8.22
CA LYS A 48 -6.32 -9.01 9.36
C LYS A 48 -6.80 -8.43 10.70
N ARG A 49 -6.64 -7.12 10.91
CA ARG A 49 -7.08 -6.45 12.15
C ARG A 49 -8.59 -6.51 12.33
N HIS A 50 -9.34 -6.37 11.25
CA HIS A 50 -10.80 -6.40 11.27
C HIS A 50 -11.37 -7.82 11.11
N ASN A 51 -10.53 -8.84 11.07
CA ASN A 51 -10.91 -10.25 10.88
C ASN A 51 -11.85 -10.47 9.66
N LEU A 52 -11.60 -9.73 8.58
CA LEU A 52 -12.44 -9.77 7.37
C LEU A 52 -12.06 -10.93 6.43
N GLY A 53 -10.89 -11.53 6.65
CA GLY A 53 -10.46 -12.72 5.91
C GLY A 53 -11.15 -13.96 6.45
N LYS A 54 -12.17 -14.44 5.75
CA LYS A 54 -12.72 -15.78 5.98
C LYS A 54 -11.94 -16.77 5.13
N LYS A 55 -11.51 -17.86 5.75
CA LYS A 55 -11.12 -19.05 4.98
C LYS A 55 -12.40 -19.82 4.75
N ASP A 56 -12.96 -19.75 3.54
CA ASP A 56 -13.99 -20.70 3.14
C ASP A 56 -13.36 -22.09 3.26
N GLY A 57 -13.84 -22.85 4.24
CA GLY A 57 -13.39 -24.22 4.47
C GLY A 57 -13.91 -25.10 3.35
N ASN A 58 -12.99 -25.71 2.62
CA ASN A 58 -13.25 -26.95 1.88
C ASN A 58 -12.91 -28.13 2.79
#